data_AF-A0A0C9Y596-F1
#
_entry.id   AF-A0A0C9Y596-F1
#
_cell.length_a   1.000
_cell.length_b   1.000
_cell.length_c   1.000
_cell.angle_alpha   90.00
_cell.angle_beta   90.00
_cell.angle_gamma   90.00
#
_symmetry.space_group_name_H-M   'P 1'
#
loop_
_entity.id
_entity.type
_entity.pdbx_description
1 polymer ?
#
loop_
_entity_poly.entity_id
_entity_poly.type
_entity_poly.pdbx_seq_one_letter_code
_entity_poly.pdbx_strand_id
1 'polypeptide(L)'
;MNGGPNSSFVSQQTLSTLPVELIHALNQAYLLHLLATDPESVLPPGKTPLSMLAHAQIGLPNEPPGRGDQDTALLGRVKEVAHKAFWTEALEALSSPIPSVQLPRLKSLYGDIFEAISPLFPPKHQIVQALSFPFPPTSSPLQSARAFLKEIVVALHERCAPLRDDMVDELLRKLDDPSPVYTPKVMDLNHIDATQSSNQAQPLSPLAQLLVDVMQSILSLIEIMKSDLSTFVFGNMTDAQLKQLVIEQAKLRERSVVLDIWGTQESRGDHTIKDIWQSWLAGMPETATSTPNGIPEKKKWITALINALCSDRPLSCDLPRQADIIMEALSEEDTRQPRNQLPPQFLFSAPALLYIQNLIQAIVIAASLRSLTRLHPVLRSRDQEPQYDFMNQIWVLLKAEIDSNAIDTTNGETKVINLADEVIRARTLSSGKPEPGEEAQLRAAVERTLRPQDPVFLLLLRRLMGAIEARLLSNITEKQAKRTFPESMQTGRNPDQDRHTKRPKLSFPERPAYPSAKNASSTVITPVVRGFEDPVLRNALEEVVLKLDSCVDWVEFVWEDSMI
;
A
#
# COMPACT_ATOMS: atom_id res chain seq x y z
N MET A 1 1.12 -22.99 12.33
CA MET A 1 -0.26 -22.47 12.17
C MET A 1 -0.12 -20.97 11.99
N ASN A 2 -0.10 -20.50 10.75
CA ASN A 2 0.12 -19.08 10.45
C ASN A 2 -1.25 -18.41 10.47
N GLY A 3 -1.57 -17.72 11.56
CA GLY A 3 -2.61 -16.69 11.51
C GLY A 3 -2.15 -15.68 10.46
N GLY A 4 -2.92 -15.52 9.39
CA GLY A 4 -2.66 -14.44 8.43
C GLY A 4 -2.66 -13.12 9.21
N PRO A 5 -1.68 -12.23 9.01
CA PRO A 5 -1.72 -10.93 9.67
C PRO A 5 -3.01 -10.24 9.24
N ASN A 6 -3.81 -9.83 10.21
CA ASN A 6 -4.99 -9.01 9.98
C ASN A 6 -4.53 -7.71 9.33
N SER A 7 -4.52 -7.66 8.00
CA SER A 7 -4.03 -6.53 7.20
C SER A 7 -5.01 -5.35 7.19
N SER A 8 -6.02 -5.35 8.06
CA SER A 8 -6.95 -4.25 8.20
C SER A 8 -6.32 -3.15 9.04
N PHE A 9 -5.98 -2.03 8.39
CA PHE A 9 -5.49 -0.81 9.01
C PHE A 9 -6.42 -0.28 10.11
N VAL A 10 -7.72 -0.47 9.91
CA VAL A 10 -8.78 0.17 10.67
C VAL A 10 -9.36 -0.81 11.70
N SER A 11 -9.07 -0.59 12.98
CA SER A 11 -9.72 -1.31 14.09
C SER A 11 -11.24 -1.17 13.99
N GLN A 12 -11.98 -2.26 14.21
CA GLN A 12 -13.42 -2.33 13.95
C GLN A 12 -14.25 -1.20 14.58
N GLN A 13 -13.78 -0.61 15.69
CA GLN A 13 -14.44 0.50 16.38
C GLN A 13 -14.40 1.84 15.62
N THR A 14 -13.43 2.02 14.71
CA THR A 14 -13.28 3.25 13.90
C THR A 14 -13.99 3.19 12.54
N LEU A 15 -14.50 2.00 12.16
CA LEU A 15 -15.20 1.78 10.89
C LEU A 15 -16.63 2.34 10.85
N SER A 16 -17.26 2.59 12.00
CA SER A 16 -18.68 2.97 12.06
C SER A 16 -18.95 4.43 11.64
N THR A 17 -17.93 5.29 11.61
CA THR A 17 -18.10 6.74 11.42
C THR A 17 -17.61 7.27 10.07
N LEU A 18 -16.93 6.43 9.26
CA LEU A 18 -16.34 6.85 7.99
C LEU A 18 -17.16 6.33 6.79
N PRO A 19 -17.23 7.08 5.68
CA PRO A 19 -17.79 6.58 4.43
C PRO A 19 -17.07 5.30 3.97
N VAL A 20 -17.83 4.34 3.43
CA VAL A 20 -17.32 3.02 3.01
C VAL A 20 -16.25 3.16 1.93
N GLU A 21 -16.41 4.13 1.04
CA GLU A 21 -15.48 4.45 -0.03
C GLU A 21 -14.11 4.88 0.52
N LEU A 22 -14.12 5.67 1.59
CA LEU A 22 -12.90 6.13 2.25
C LEU A 22 -12.20 4.99 2.99
N ILE A 23 -12.97 4.10 3.64
CA ILE A 23 -12.43 2.90 4.28
C ILE A 23 -11.75 2.02 3.24
N HIS A 24 -12.38 1.82 2.08
CA HIS A 24 -11.79 1.05 0.99
C HIS A 24 -10.50 1.70 0.47
N ALA A 25 -10.50 3.02 0.27
CA ALA A 25 -9.31 3.76 -0.16
C ALA A 25 -8.16 3.68 0.85
N LEU A 26 -8.46 3.80 2.15
CA LEU A 26 -7.51 3.66 3.25
C LEU A 26 -6.90 2.26 3.30
N ASN A 27 -7.73 1.21 3.26
CA ASN A 27 -7.24 -0.16 3.27
C ASN A 27 -6.39 -0.48 2.04
N GLN A 28 -6.78 0.01 0.87
CA GLN A 28 -6.01 -0.14 -0.37
C GLN A 28 -4.65 0.58 -0.26
N ALA A 29 -4.63 1.81 0.25
CA ALA A 29 -3.40 2.58 0.45
C ALA A 29 -2.48 1.91 1.48
N TYR A 30 -3.03 1.39 2.58
CA TYR A 30 -2.25 0.68 3.60
C TYR A 30 -1.70 -0.65 3.08
N LEU A 31 -2.47 -1.41 2.30
CA LEU A 31 -1.96 -2.63 1.67
C LEU A 31 -0.79 -2.33 0.72
N LEU A 32 -0.90 -1.26 -0.08
CA LEU A 32 0.20 -0.83 -0.95
C LEU A 32 1.40 -0.34 -0.14
N HIS A 33 1.18 0.38 0.96
CA HIS A 33 2.22 0.78 1.90
C HIS A 33 2.96 -0.46 2.44
N LEU A 34 2.23 -1.46 2.95
CA LEU A 34 2.83 -2.70 3.46
C LEU A 34 3.57 -3.47 2.35
N LEU A 35 3.02 -3.57 1.14
CA LEU A 35 3.73 -4.19 0.01
C LEU A 35 5.02 -3.45 -0.35
N ALA A 36 5.07 -2.14 -0.14
CA ALA A 36 6.25 -1.32 -0.40
C ALA A 36 7.31 -1.44 0.70
N THR A 37 6.89 -1.45 1.97
CA THR A 37 7.77 -1.40 3.14
C THR A 37 8.11 -2.78 3.72
N ASP A 38 7.13 -3.66 3.85
CA ASP A 38 7.24 -5.01 4.42
C ASP A 38 6.45 -6.05 3.59
N PRO A 39 6.93 -6.41 2.38
CA PRO A 39 6.22 -7.33 1.50
C PRO A 39 6.08 -8.74 2.09
N GLU A 40 6.97 -9.15 3.01
CA GLU A 40 6.94 -10.46 3.64
C GLU A 40 5.75 -10.62 4.59
N SER A 41 5.24 -9.50 5.13
CA SER A 41 4.03 -9.50 5.96
C SER A 41 2.75 -9.78 5.15
N VAL A 42 2.70 -9.37 3.88
CA VAL A 42 1.49 -9.48 3.04
C VAL A 42 1.53 -10.70 2.13
N LEU A 43 2.71 -11.01 1.60
CA LEU A 43 2.87 -12.07 0.62
C LEU A 43 3.04 -13.42 1.30
N PRO A 44 2.49 -14.52 0.73
CA PRO A 44 2.81 -15.85 1.20
C PRO A 44 4.32 -16.12 1.13
N PRO A 45 4.90 -16.84 2.10
CA PRO A 45 6.34 -17.08 2.16
C PRO A 45 6.83 -17.75 0.87
N GLY A 46 7.92 -17.22 0.31
CA GLY A 46 8.53 -17.71 -0.92
C GLY A 46 7.85 -17.29 -2.22
N LYS A 47 6.77 -16.51 -2.16
CA LYS A 47 6.14 -15.93 -3.36
C LYS A 47 6.60 -14.49 -3.58
N THR A 48 6.91 -14.16 -4.83
CA THR A 48 7.22 -12.79 -5.23
C THR A 48 5.94 -12.04 -5.63
N PRO A 49 5.91 -10.69 -5.52
CA PRO A 49 4.80 -9.89 -6.03
C PRO A 49 4.47 -10.20 -7.50
N LEU A 50 5.50 -10.43 -8.33
CA LEU A 50 5.32 -10.76 -9.75
C LEU A 50 4.61 -12.10 -9.94
N SER A 51 4.97 -13.12 -9.15
CA SER A 51 4.29 -14.42 -9.19
C SER A 51 2.82 -14.29 -8.81
N MET A 52 2.50 -13.51 -7.77
CA MET A 52 1.12 -13.25 -7.37
C MET A 52 0.30 -12.54 -8.45
N LEU A 53 0.87 -11.52 -9.11
CA LEU A 53 0.18 -10.81 -10.20
C LEU A 53 -0.01 -11.71 -11.43
N ALA A 54 1.01 -12.49 -11.81
CA ALA A 54 0.89 -13.44 -12.91
C ALA A 54 -0.23 -14.48 -12.64
N HIS A 55 -0.33 -14.98 -11.39
CA HIS A 55 -1.40 -15.89 -11.00
C HIS A 55 -2.79 -15.22 -10.97
N ALA A 56 -2.89 -13.97 -10.54
CA ALA A 56 -4.15 -13.23 -10.54
C ALA A 56 -4.70 -13.05 -11.95
N GLN A 57 -3.83 -12.82 -12.94
CA GLN A 57 -4.24 -12.71 -14.34
C GLN A 57 -4.66 -14.06 -14.95
N ILE A 58 -3.97 -15.14 -14.59
CA ILE A 58 -4.27 -16.49 -15.10
C ILE A 58 -5.53 -17.08 -14.44
N GLY A 59 -5.82 -16.69 -13.18
CA GLY A 59 -6.93 -17.23 -12.39
C GLY A 59 -8.33 -16.68 -12.72
N LEU A 60 -8.42 -15.64 -13.55
CA LEU A 60 -9.69 -14.98 -13.87
C LEU A 60 -10.66 -15.67 -14.85
N PRO A 61 -10.36 -16.79 -15.56
CA PRO A 61 -11.38 -17.37 -16.44
C PRO A 61 -12.38 -18.33 -15.79
N ASN A 62 -12.04 -19.07 -14.72
CA ASN A 62 -12.92 -20.14 -14.20
C ASN A 62 -12.52 -20.58 -12.76
N GLU A 63 -12.85 -19.79 -11.73
CA GLU A 63 -12.88 -20.37 -10.38
C GLU A 63 -14.03 -21.41 -10.32
N PRO A 64 -13.79 -22.61 -9.77
CA PRO A 64 -14.82 -23.62 -9.64
C PRO A 64 -15.93 -23.12 -8.70
N PRO A 65 -17.19 -23.50 -8.96
CA PRO A 65 -18.36 -22.97 -8.29
C PRO A 65 -18.32 -23.25 -6.78
N GLY A 66 -17.92 -22.23 -6.02
CA GLY A 66 -17.60 -22.32 -4.60
C GLY A 66 -18.34 -21.24 -3.82
N ARG A 67 -19.61 -21.50 -3.49
CA ARG A 67 -20.47 -20.79 -2.51
C ARG A 67 -20.77 -19.30 -2.76
N GLY A 68 -20.05 -18.60 -3.65
CA GLY A 68 -20.35 -17.24 -4.13
C GLY A 68 -21.05 -17.16 -5.51
N ASP A 69 -21.45 -18.30 -6.09
CA ASP A 69 -21.90 -18.40 -7.48
C ASP A 69 -23.22 -17.69 -7.80
N GLN A 70 -24.10 -17.51 -6.81
CA GLN A 70 -25.40 -16.90 -7.10
C GLN A 70 -25.24 -15.41 -7.37
N ASP A 71 -24.39 -14.72 -6.60
CA ASP A 71 -24.16 -13.29 -6.77
C ASP A 71 -23.37 -13.00 -8.04
N THR A 72 -22.36 -13.82 -8.35
CA THR A 72 -21.58 -13.68 -9.59
C THR A 72 -22.40 -14.04 -10.83
N ALA A 73 -23.24 -15.09 -10.78
CA ALA A 73 -24.14 -15.44 -11.87
C ALA A 73 -25.24 -14.38 -12.08
N LEU A 74 -25.76 -13.80 -10.99
CA LEU A 74 -26.75 -12.73 -11.07
C LEU A 74 -26.13 -11.45 -11.65
N LEU A 75 -24.93 -11.06 -11.19
CA LEU A 75 -24.17 -9.95 -11.77
C LEU A 75 -23.88 -10.19 -13.25
N GLY A 76 -23.52 -11.42 -13.64
CA GLY A 76 -23.33 -11.81 -15.04
C GLY A 76 -24.60 -11.59 -15.87
N ARG A 77 -25.75 -12.07 -15.41
CA ARG A 77 -27.04 -11.88 -16.08
C ARG A 77 -27.45 -10.41 -16.16
N VAL A 78 -27.29 -9.66 -15.07
CA VAL A 78 -27.60 -8.22 -15.05
C VAL A 78 -26.71 -7.48 -16.04
N LYS A 79 -25.42 -7.81 -16.10
CA LYS A 79 -24.47 -7.24 -17.05
C LYS A 79 -24.84 -7.58 -18.50
N GLU A 80 -25.20 -8.83 -18.79
CA GLU A 80 -25.66 -9.25 -20.12
C GLU A 80 -26.94 -8.50 -20.56
N VAL A 81 -27.92 -8.39 -19.67
CA VAL A 81 -29.17 -7.66 -19.93
C VAL A 81 -28.90 -6.17 -20.14
N ALA A 82 -28.08 -5.55 -19.28
CA ALA A 82 -27.72 -4.15 -19.38
C ALA A 82 -26.92 -3.86 -20.67
N HIS A 83 -25.94 -4.71 -21.01
CA HIS A 83 -25.17 -4.59 -22.26
C HIS A 83 -26.10 -4.73 -23.48
N LYS A 84 -27.00 -5.72 -23.47
CA LYS A 84 -27.95 -5.92 -24.57
C LYS A 84 -28.88 -4.72 -24.71
N ALA A 85 -29.41 -4.21 -23.60
CA ALA A 85 -30.27 -3.02 -23.60
C ALA A 85 -29.52 -1.80 -24.16
N PHE A 86 -28.30 -1.53 -23.68
CA PHE A 86 -27.45 -0.44 -24.15
C PHE A 86 -27.20 -0.49 -25.66
N TRP A 87 -26.86 -1.66 -26.20
CA TRP A 87 -26.59 -1.80 -27.65
C TRP A 87 -27.86 -1.76 -28.50
N THR A 88 -28.99 -2.22 -27.97
CA THR A 88 -30.29 -2.14 -28.64
C THR A 88 -30.74 -0.67 -28.73
N GLU A 89 -30.63 0.08 -27.64
CA GLU A 89 -30.88 1.53 -27.61
C GLU A 89 -29.93 2.29 -28.54
N ALA A 90 -28.64 1.92 -28.58
CA ALA A 90 -27.70 2.51 -29.53
C ALA A 90 -28.13 2.28 -30.98
N LEU A 91 -28.53 1.06 -31.31
CA LEU A 91 -28.96 0.69 -32.65
C LEU A 91 -30.23 1.43 -33.08
N GLU A 92 -31.21 1.56 -32.17
CA GLU A 92 -32.45 2.30 -32.40
C GLU A 92 -32.16 3.79 -32.63
N ALA A 93 -31.37 4.42 -31.77
CA ALA A 93 -31.01 5.82 -31.88
C ALA A 93 -30.21 6.14 -33.16
N LEU A 94 -29.30 5.25 -33.56
CA LEU A 94 -28.51 5.39 -34.79
C LEU A 94 -29.32 5.08 -36.05
N SER A 95 -30.35 4.24 -35.95
CA SER A 95 -31.27 3.96 -37.06
C SER A 95 -32.24 5.10 -37.35
N SER A 96 -32.43 6.03 -36.41
CA SER A 96 -33.24 7.23 -36.64
C SER A 96 -32.68 8.06 -37.81
N PRO A 97 -33.51 8.53 -38.75
CA PRO A 97 -33.05 9.35 -39.87
C PRO A 97 -32.66 10.78 -39.45
N ILE A 98 -32.87 11.14 -38.18
CA ILE A 98 -32.69 12.50 -37.67
C ILE A 98 -31.27 12.65 -37.07
N PRO A 99 -30.38 13.49 -37.65
CA PRO A 99 -29.03 13.68 -37.15
C PRO A 99 -28.93 14.15 -35.70
N SER A 100 -29.91 14.91 -35.22
CA SER A 100 -29.94 15.40 -33.82
C SER A 100 -30.11 14.28 -32.78
N VAL A 101 -30.62 13.11 -33.18
CA VAL A 101 -30.71 11.91 -32.33
C VAL A 101 -29.44 11.07 -32.45
N GLN A 102 -28.90 10.95 -33.66
CA GLN A 102 -27.69 10.16 -33.95
C GLN A 102 -26.44 10.74 -33.28
N LEU A 103 -26.24 12.06 -33.37
CA LEU A 103 -25.00 12.74 -32.94
C LEU A 103 -24.72 12.59 -31.43
N PRO A 104 -25.68 12.82 -30.51
CA PRO A 104 -25.46 12.59 -29.08
C PRO A 104 -25.08 11.13 -28.77
N ARG A 105 -25.73 10.16 -29.42
CA ARG A 105 -25.45 8.75 -29.20
C ARG A 105 -24.07 8.36 -29.72
N LEU A 106 -23.70 8.79 -30.93
CA LEU A 106 -22.35 8.62 -31.45
C LEU A 106 -21.33 9.22 -30.48
N LYS A 107 -21.56 10.44 -30.01
CA LYS A 107 -20.64 11.11 -29.07
C LYS A 107 -20.41 10.29 -27.80
N SER A 108 -21.46 9.69 -27.23
CA SER A 108 -21.32 8.78 -26.08
C SER A 108 -20.44 7.59 -26.42
N LEU A 109 -20.72 6.89 -27.53
CA LEU A 109 -19.96 5.71 -27.95
C LEU A 109 -18.49 6.01 -28.25
N TYR A 110 -18.20 7.18 -28.82
CA TYR A 110 -16.83 7.64 -29.00
C TYR A 110 -16.13 8.00 -27.69
N GLY A 111 -16.88 8.50 -26.69
CA GLY A 111 -16.37 8.65 -25.33
C GLY A 111 -15.95 7.31 -24.73
N ASP A 112 -16.78 6.28 -24.89
CA ASP A 112 -16.48 4.92 -24.42
C ASP A 112 -15.23 4.36 -25.12
N ILE A 113 -15.13 4.53 -26.45
CA ILE A 113 -13.94 4.15 -27.23
C ILE A 113 -12.71 4.94 -26.79
N PHE A 114 -12.84 6.25 -26.55
CA PHE A 114 -11.74 7.09 -26.08
C PHE A 114 -11.20 6.62 -24.74
N GLU A 115 -12.08 6.36 -23.77
CA GLU A 115 -11.70 5.83 -22.46
C GLU A 115 -11.01 4.47 -22.61
N ALA A 116 -11.54 3.60 -23.47
CA ALA A 116 -10.97 2.28 -23.72
C ALA A 116 -9.59 2.34 -24.42
N ILE A 117 -9.38 3.24 -25.38
CA ILE A 117 -8.16 3.40 -26.18
C ILE A 117 -7.06 4.15 -25.42
N SER A 118 -7.41 5.09 -24.54
CA SER A 118 -6.47 5.93 -23.78
C SER A 118 -5.27 5.18 -23.18
N PRO A 119 -5.42 4.00 -22.52
CA PRO A 119 -4.27 3.27 -21.97
C PRO A 119 -3.36 2.61 -23.02
N LEU A 120 -3.82 2.40 -24.26
CA LEU A 120 -3.05 1.74 -25.31
C LEU A 120 -2.17 2.69 -26.13
N PHE A 121 -2.49 3.99 -26.13
CA PHE A 121 -1.81 4.98 -26.96
C PHE A 121 -1.15 6.07 -26.10
N PRO A 122 -0.04 6.66 -26.55
CA PRO A 122 0.51 7.85 -25.92
C PRO A 122 -0.52 8.98 -25.89
N PRO A 123 -0.56 9.83 -24.85
CA PRO A 123 -1.50 10.95 -24.76
C PRO A 123 -1.43 11.95 -25.94
N LYS A 124 -0.30 11.98 -26.65
CA LYS A 124 -0.07 12.84 -27.82
C LYS A 124 -0.38 12.18 -29.16
N HIS A 125 -0.93 10.97 -29.17
CA HIS A 125 -1.26 10.26 -30.39
C HIS A 125 -2.43 10.95 -31.12
N GLN A 126 -2.41 10.98 -32.46
CA GLN A 126 -3.39 11.71 -33.26
C GLN A 126 -4.83 11.25 -33.00
N ILE A 127 -5.05 9.93 -32.86
CA ILE A 127 -6.38 9.38 -32.57
C ILE A 127 -6.91 9.80 -31.19
N VAL A 128 -6.06 9.81 -30.16
CA VAL A 128 -6.45 10.24 -28.80
C VAL A 128 -6.82 11.72 -28.82
N GLN A 129 -6.07 12.53 -29.56
CA GLN A 129 -6.40 13.94 -29.76
C GLN A 129 -7.71 14.09 -30.55
N ALA A 130 -7.88 13.40 -31.67
CA ALA A 130 -9.07 13.45 -32.50
C ALA A 130 -10.35 13.07 -31.74
N LEU A 131 -10.29 12.02 -30.91
CA LEU A 131 -11.38 11.59 -30.04
C LEU A 131 -11.70 12.58 -28.92
N SER A 132 -10.72 13.39 -28.49
CA SER A 132 -10.93 14.42 -27.47
C SER A 132 -11.61 15.69 -28.01
N PHE A 133 -11.63 15.89 -29.33
CA PHE A 133 -12.25 17.04 -29.97
C PHE A 133 -13.74 16.81 -30.25
N PRO A 134 -14.58 17.88 -30.26
CA PRO A 134 -15.98 17.75 -30.64
C PRO A 134 -16.13 17.32 -32.11
N PHE A 135 -17.22 16.60 -32.41
CA PHE A 135 -17.51 16.16 -33.78
C PHE A 135 -17.58 17.36 -34.75
N PRO A 136 -16.96 17.25 -35.93
CA PRO A 136 -17.13 18.26 -36.96
C PRO A 136 -18.61 18.31 -37.39
N PRO A 137 -19.15 19.50 -37.70
CA PRO A 137 -20.50 19.61 -38.22
C PRO A 137 -20.59 18.83 -39.55
N THR A 138 -21.45 17.80 -39.59
CA THR A 138 -21.61 16.93 -40.76
C THR A 138 -23.09 16.74 -41.09
N SER A 139 -23.41 16.76 -42.39
CA SER A 139 -24.74 16.45 -42.91
C SER A 139 -25.02 14.95 -42.96
N SER A 140 -24.02 14.09 -42.71
CA SER A 140 -24.14 12.64 -42.79
C SER A 140 -23.35 11.96 -41.66
N PRO A 141 -23.86 12.02 -40.40
CA PRO A 141 -23.14 11.55 -39.22
C PRO A 141 -22.62 10.11 -39.32
N LEU A 142 -23.43 9.19 -39.84
CA LEU A 142 -23.05 7.77 -39.95
C LEU A 142 -21.90 7.53 -40.94
N GLN A 143 -21.85 8.26 -42.06
CA GLN A 143 -20.76 8.14 -43.04
C GLN A 143 -19.46 8.73 -42.49
N SER A 144 -19.54 9.87 -41.80
CA SER A 144 -18.38 10.45 -41.11
C SER A 144 -17.88 9.52 -40.01
N ALA A 145 -18.80 8.89 -39.25
CA ALA A 145 -18.43 7.92 -38.24
C ALA A 145 -17.74 6.68 -38.83
N ARG A 146 -18.24 6.15 -39.94
CA ARG A 146 -17.59 5.04 -40.66
C ARG A 146 -16.13 5.36 -41.03
N ALA A 147 -15.89 6.54 -41.61
CA ALA A 147 -14.54 6.96 -41.99
C ALA A 147 -13.62 7.09 -40.76
N PHE A 148 -14.12 7.66 -39.67
CA PHE A 148 -13.33 7.82 -38.46
C PHE A 148 -13.07 6.50 -37.72
N LEU A 149 -14.04 5.58 -37.68
CA LEU A 149 -13.81 4.22 -37.17
C LEU A 149 -12.73 3.50 -37.99
N LYS A 150 -12.67 3.71 -39.31
CA LYS A 150 -11.60 3.16 -40.14
C LYS A 150 -10.23 3.68 -39.72
N GLU A 151 -10.10 4.99 -39.46
CA GLU A 151 -8.84 5.58 -38.94
C GLU A 151 -8.45 5.00 -37.58
N ILE A 152 -9.43 4.77 -36.69
CA ILE A 152 -9.20 4.13 -35.39
C ILE A 152 -8.69 2.70 -35.58
N VAL A 153 -9.33 1.90 -36.45
CA VAL A 153 -8.93 0.51 -36.71
C VAL A 153 -7.54 0.44 -37.34
N VAL A 154 -7.20 1.36 -38.25
CA VAL A 154 -5.83 1.46 -38.81
C VAL A 154 -4.81 1.78 -37.72
N ALA A 155 -5.10 2.72 -36.81
CA ALA A 155 -4.21 3.02 -35.71
C ALA A 155 -4.07 1.85 -34.72
N LEU A 156 -5.15 1.08 -34.50
CA LEU A 156 -5.10 -0.15 -33.70
C LEU A 156 -4.22 -1.21 -34.39
N HIS A 157 -4.30 -1.35 -35.71
CA HIS A 157 -3.45 -2.24 -36.51
C HIS A 157 -1.96 -1.95 -36.27
N GLU A 158 -1.54 -0.69 -36.30
CA GLU A 158 -0.14 -0.26 -36.10
C GLU A 158 0.43 -0.60 -34.72
N ARG A 159 -0.43 -0.90 -33.74
CA ARG A 159 -0.05 -1.22 -32.36
C ARG A 159 -0.36 -2.66 -31.99
N CYS A 160 -1.10 -3.38 -32.82
CA CYS A 160 -1.55 -4.73 -32.53
C CYS A 160 -0.37 -5.72 -32.58
N ALA A 161 -0.49 -6.81 -31.84
CA ALA A 161 0.41 -7.92 -32.01
C ALA A 161 0.06 -8.65 -33.33
N PRO A 162 1.05 -9.15 -34.11
CA PRO A 162 0.80 -9.80 -35.39
C PRO A 162 -0.19 -10.97 -35.34
N LEU A 163 -0.35 -11.60 -34.18
CA LEU A 163 -1.32 -12.67 -33.94
C LEU A 163 -2.78 -12.21 -34.09
N ARG A 164 -3.03 -10.89 -34.05
CA ARG A 164 -4.37 -10.29 -34.06
C ARG A 164 -4.68 -9.59 -35.38
N ASP A 165 -3.75 -9.53 -36.33
CA ASP A 165 -3.90 -8.82 -37.60
C ASP A 165 -5.14 -9.30 -38.36
N ASP A 166 -5.41 -10.62 -38.37
CA ASP A 166 -6.62 -11.20 -38.98
C ASP A 166 -7.93 -10.59 -38.45
N MET A 167 -8.00 -10.28 -37.14
CA MET A 167 -9.19 -9.68 -36.53
C MET A 167 -9.36 -8.22 -36.96
N VAL A 168 -8.24 -7.50 -37.09
CA VAL A 168 -8.21 -6.10 -37.50
C VAL A 168 -8.55 -5.96 -38.99
N ASP A 169 -7.98 -6.83 -39.82
CA ASP A 169 -8.23 -6.90 -41.26
C ASP A 169 -9.70 -7.22 -41.56
N GLU A 170 -10.32 -8.10 -40.77
CA GLU A 170 -11.76 -8.38 -40.88
C GLU A 170 -12.61 -7.13 -40.57
N LEU A 171 -12.20 -6.31 -39.60
CA LEU A 171 -12.89 -5.04 -39.30
C LEU A 171 -12.71 -4.00 -40.40
N LEU A 172 -11.50 -3.87 -40.94
CA LEU A 172 -11.23 -3.00 -42.08
C LEU A 172 -12.04 -3.43 -43.30
N ARG A 173 -12.10 -4.74 -43.58
CA ARG A 173 -12.90 -5.31 -44.67
C ARG A 173 -14.39 -5.00 -44.52
N LYS A 174 -14.95 -5.14 -43.31
CA LYS A 174 -16.34 -4.75 -43.01
C LYS A 174 -16.59 -3.25 -43.20
N LEU A 175 -15.63 -2.41 -42.84
CA LEU A 175 -15.70 -0.96 -43.01
C LEU A 175 -15.46 -0.50 -44.45
N ASP A 176 -14.86 -1.32 -45.31
CA ASP A 176 -14.60 -1.00 -46.72
C ASP A 176 -15.70 -1.46 -47.67
N ASP A 177 -16.57 -2.39 -47.25
CA ASP A 177 -17.67 -2.86 -48.07
C ASP A 177 -18.63 -1.70 -48.43
N PRO A 178 -18.71 -1.27 -49.71
CA PRO A 178 -19.46 -0.08 -50.10
C PRO A 178 -20.96 -0.21 -49.87
N SER A 179 -21.49 -1.42 -49.66
CA SER A 179 -22.88 -1.62 -49.28
C SER A 179 -23.05 -2.98 -48.64
N PRO A 180 -23.42 -3.09 -47.34
CA PRO A 180 -23.94 -4.34 -46.84
C PRO A 180 -25.24 -4.59 -47.60
N VAL A 181 -25.21 -5.45 -48.62
CA VAL A 181 -26.40 -6.02 -49.21
C VAL A 181 -26.99 -6.88 -48.11
N TYR A 182 -27.78 -6.26 -47.25
CA TYR A 182 -28.46 -6.96 -46.18
C TYR A 182 -29.53 -7.81 -46.85
N THR A 183 -29.18 -9.05 -47.18
CA THR A 183 -30.18 -10.09 -47.38
C THR A 183 -30.88 -10.19 -46.04
N PRO A 184 -32.15 -9.75 -45.90
CA PRO A 184 -32.85 -9.88 -44.64
C PRO A 184 -32.75 -11.35 -44.25
N LYS A 185 -32.15 -11.61 -43.09
CA LYS A 185 -32.14 -12.94 -42.49
C LYS A 185 -33.61 -13.28 -42.33
N VAL A 186 -34.15 -14.07 -43.26
CA VAL A 186 -35.54 -14.53 -43.24
C VAL A 186 -35.64 -15.37 -41.98
N MET A 187 -35.96 -14.74 -40.85
CA MET A 187 -36.40 -15.45 -39.67
C MET A 187 -37.64 -16.22 -40.11
N ASP A 188 -37.59 -17.54 -39.97
CA ASP A 188 -38.66 -18.47 -40.33
C ASP A 188 -40.02 -17.92 -39.90
N LEU A 189 -40.77 -17.40 -40.86
CA LEU A 189 -42.02 -16.65 -40.68
C LEU A 189 -43.23 -17.56 -40.36
N ASN A 190 -43.01 -18.78 -39.90
CA ASN A 190 -44.06 -19.78 -39.73
C ASN A 190 -44.73 -19.81 -38.34
N HIS A 191 -44.50 -18.80 -37.48
CA HIS A 191 -45.22 -18.68 -36.22
C HIS A 191 -45.56 -17.21 -35.88
N ILE A 192 -46.58 -16.67 -36.54
CA ILE A 192 -47.17 -15.36 -36.17
C ILE A 192 -48.61 -15.58 -35.71
N ASP A 193 -48.81 -15.53 -34.39
CA ASP A 193 -50.11 -15.31 -33.76
C ASP A 193 -50.59 -13.88 -34.03
N ALA A 194 -51.81 -13.76 -34.56
CA ALA A 194 -52.34 -12.56 -35.23
C ALA A 194 -52.92 -11.48 -34.30
N THR A 195 -52.38 -11.24 -33.09
CA THR A 195 -53.03 -10.36 -32.10
C THR A 195 -52.19 -9.23 -31.50
N GLN A 196 -51.01 -8.88 -32.05
CA GLN A 196 -50.29 -7.68 -31.60
C GLN A 196 -50.40 -6.51 -32.59
N SER A 197 -51.06 -5.46 -32.10
CA SER A 197 -51.33 -4.17 -32.71
C SER A 197 -50.06 -3.35 -33.00
N SER A 198 -49.85 -3.07 -34.29
CA SER A 198 -49.31 -1.84 -34.90
C SER A 198 -48.61 -0.81 -34.00
N ASN A 199 -47.40 -1.11 -33.52
CA ASN A 199 -46.37 -0.09 -33.40
C ASN A 199 -45.43 -0.27 -34.59
N GLN A 200 -45.42 0.70 -35.51
CA GLN A 200 -44.57 0.70 -36.71
C GLN A 200 -43.09 0.66 -36.28
N ALA A 201 -42.51 -0.53 -36.21
CA ALA A 201 -41.07 -0.70 -36.07
C ALA A 201 -40.43 -0.11 -37.33
N GLN A 202 -39.77 1.04 -37.19
CA GLN A 202 -38.98 1.62 -38.28
C GLN A 202 -37.94 0.58 -38.73
N PRO A 203 -37.75 0.39 -40.05
CA PRO A 203 -36.74 -0.53 -40.55
C PRO A 203 -35.36 -0.09 -40.05
N LEU A 204 -34.66 -1.01 -39.38
CA LEU A 204 -33.31 -0.76 -38.86
C LEU A 204 -32.37 -0.38 -40.01
N SER A 205 -31.59 0.68 -39.82
CA SER A 205 -30.64 1.13 -40.83
C SER A 205 -29.48 0.13 -40.91
N PRO A 206 -29.19 -0.46 -42.07
CA PRO A 206 -28.11 -1.46 -42.19
C PRO A 206 -26.74 -0.86 -41.88
N LEU A 207 -26.56 0.43 -42.16
CA LEU A 207 -25.33 1.17 -41.79
C LEU A 207 -25.23 1.36 -40.27
N ALA A 208 -26.35 1.62 -39.58
CA ALA A 208 -26.35 1.74 -38.13
C ALA A 208 -25.97 0.40 -37.47
N GLN A 209 -26.50 -0.71 -37.96
CA GLN A 209 -26.13 -2.05 -37.50
C GLN A 209 -24.64 -2.31 -37.69
N LEU A 210 -24.11 -2.05 -38.90
CA LEU A 210 -22.69 -2.20 -39.20
C LEU A 210 -21.81 -1.40 -38.22
N LEU A 211 -22.15 -0.13 -37.97
CA LEU A 211 -21.38 0.72 -37.06
C LEU A 211 -21.41 0.21 -35.62
N VAL A 212 -22.57 -0.23 -35.13
CA VAL A 212 -22.70 -0.83 -33.79
C VAL A 212 -21.85 -2.09 -33.67
N ASP A 213 -21.94 -2.99 -34.65
CA ASP A 213 -21.18 -4.25 -34.67
C ASP A 213 -19.66 -3.99 -34.71
N VAL A 214 -19.23 -3.00 -35.49
CA VAL A 214 -17.81 -2.60 -35.57
C VAL A 214 -17.35 -1.96 -34.26
N MET A 215 -18.13 -1.07 -33.65
CA MET A 215 -17.78 -0.45 -32.35
C MET A 215 -17.67 -1.50 -31.24
N GLN A 216 -18.60 -2.47 -31.18
CA GLN A 216 -18.51 -3.61 -30.25
C GLN A 216 -17.23 -4.41 -30.47
N SER A 217 -16.89 -4.68 -31.74
CA SER A 217 -15.70 -5.44 -32.09
C SER A 217 -14.41 -4.68 -31.77
N ILE A 218 -14.39 -3.35 -31.96
CA ILE A 218 -13.28 -2.48 -31.57
C ILE A 218 -13.07 -2.51 -30.06
N LEU A 219 -14.14 -2.35 -29.26
CA LEU A 219 -14.05 -2.43 -27.80
C LEU A 219 -13.56 -3.81 -27.35
N SER A 220 -14.06 -4.89 -27.96
CA SER A 220 -13.59 -6.24 -27.68
C SER A 220 -12.11 -6.43 -28.03
N LEU A 221 -11.66 -5.93 -29.18
CA LEU A 221 -10.26 -5.97 -29.60
C LEU A 221 -9.36 -5.18 -28.64
N ILE A 222 -9.81 -3.99 -28.20
CA ILE A 222 -9.08 -3.16 -27.23
C ILE A 222 -8.87 -3.90 -25.92
N GLU A 223 -9.88 -4.60 -25.40
CA GLU A 223 -9.73 -5.40 -24.17
C GLU A 223 -8.73 -6.56 -24.37
N ILE A 224 -8.74 -7.21 -25.53
CA ILE A 224 -7.74 -8.23 -25.89
C ILE A 224 -6.34 -7.60 -25.95
N MET A 225 -6.19 -6.45 -26.60
CA MET A 225 -4.90 -5.72 -26.68
C MET A 225 -4.41 -5.27 -25.31
N LYS A 226 -5.29 -4.83 -24.40
CA LYS A 226 -4.94 -4.52 -23.01
C LYS A 226 -4.44 -5.76 -22.29
N SER A 227 -5.10 -6.91 -22.48
CA SER A 227 -4.66 -8.19 -21.93
C SER A 227 -3.30 -8.62 -22.47
N ASP A 228 -3.10 -8.56 -23.80
CA ASP A 228 -1.83 -8.87 -24.47
C ASP A 228 -0.71 -7.93 -23.98
N LEU A 229 -0.99 -6.63 -23.86
CA LEU A 229 -0.05 -5.64 -23.32
C LEU A 229 0.28 -5.92 -21.86
N SER A 230 -0.71 -6.23 -21.03
CA SER A 230 -0.48 -6.55 -19.61
C SER A 230 0.40 -7.81 -19.49
N THR A 231 0.09 -8.86 -20.25
CA THR A 231 0.86 -10.10 -20.31
C THR A 231 2.28 -9.85 -20.77
N PHE A 232 2.47 -9.00 -21.80
CA PHE A 232 3.78 -8.60 -22.27
C PHE A 232 4.57 -7.79 -21.24
N VAL A 233 3.94 -6.83 -20.57
CA VAL A 233 4.56 -6.02 -19.53
C VAL A 233 4.98 -6.92 -18.37
N PHE A 234 4.08 -7.74 -17.83
CA PHE A 234 4.40 -8.66 -16.73
C PHE A 234 5.42 -9.73 -17.11
N GLY A 235 5.42 -10.21 -18.36
CA GLY A 235 6.40 -11.18 -18.85
C GLY A 235 7.82 -10.61 -18.99
N ASN A 236 7.97 -9.28 -19.14
CA ASN A 236 9.27 -8.61 -19.28
C ASN A 236 9.70 -7.84 -18.03
N MET A 237 8.80 -7.63 -17.06
CA MET A 237 9.07 -6.87 -15.85
C MET A 237 9.85 -7.71 -14.85
N THR A 238 10.93 -7.16 -14.32
CA THR A 238 11.67 -7.77 -13.21
C THR A 238 10.99 -7.48 -11.88
N ASP A 239 11.22 -8.33 -10.88
CA ASP A 239 10.65 -8.12 -9.53
C ASP A 239 11.09 -6.79 -8.91
N ALA A 240 12.34 -6.37 -9.16
CA ALA A 240 12.86 -5.07 -8.71
C ALA A 240 12.12 -3.89 -9.37
N GLN A 241 11.82 -3.98 -10.66
CA GLN A 241 11.02 -2.96 -11.35
C GLN A 241 9.58 -2.93 -10.80
N LEU A 242 8.98 -4.09 -10.56
CA LEU A 242 7.65 -4.17 -9.99
C LEU A 242 7.60 -3.57 -8.59
N LYS A 243 8.58 -3.92 -7.74
CA LYS A 243 8.75 -3.32 -6.41
C LYS A 243 8.86 -1.81 -6.49
N GLN A 244 9.65 -1.27 -7.42
CA GLN A 244 9.75 0.19 -7.60
C GLN A 244 8.40 0.81 -8.01
N LEU A 245 7.65 0.16 -8.91
CA LEU A 245 6.34 0.65 -9.33
C LEU A 245 5.35 0.62 -8.16
N VAL A 246 5.36 -0.45 -7.35
CA VAL A 246 4.56 -0.56 -6.12
C VAL A 246 4.91 0.56 -5.14
N ILE A 247 6.20 0.84 -4.92
CA ILE A 247 6.65 1.93 -4.05
C ILE A 247 6.14 3.30 -4.53
N GLU A 248 6.26 3.59 -5.83
CA GLU A 248 5.77 4.85 -6.41
C GLU A 248 4.25 4.97 -6.28
N GLN A 249 3.52 3.88 -6.55
CA GLN A 249 2.07 3.87 -6.44
C GLN A 249 1.62 4.00 -4.99
N ALA A 250 2.30 3.34 -4.05
CA ALA A 250 2.05 3.46 -2.62
C ALA A 250 2.27 4.90 -2.15
N LYS A 251 3.38 5.54 -2.55
CA LYS A 251 3.65 6.97 -2.27
C LYS A 251 2.53 7.88 -2.76
N LEU A 252 2.14 7.74 -4.04
CA LEU A 252 1.09 8.59 -4.62
C LEU A 252 -0.26 8.38 -3.93
N ARG A 253 -0.61 7.12 -3.65
CA ARG A 253 -1.90 6.77 -3.04
C ARG A 253 -1.98 7.18 -1.58
N GLU A 254 -0.91 6.98 -0.81
CA GLU A 254 -0.76 7.45 0.56
C GLU A 254 -0.96 8.96 0.63
N ARG A 255 -0.23 9.74 -0.17
CA ARG A 255 -0.37 11.20 -0.19
C ARG A 255 -1.78 11.64 -0.55
N SER A 256 -2.35 11.07 -1.62
CA SER A 256 -3.73 11.38 -2.04
C SER A 256 -4.70 11.14 -0.89
N VAL A 257 -4.64 9.99 -0.24
CA VAL A 257 -5.59 9.64 0.83
C VAL A 257 -5.42 10.53 2.06
N VAL A 258 -4.19 10.82 2.49
CA VAL A 258 -3.96 11.76 3.62
C VAL A 258 -4.45 13.17 3.25
N LEU A 259 -4.18 13.64 2.03
CA LEU A 259 -4.65 14.94 1.57
C LEU A 259 -6.18 15.00 1.45
N ASP A 260 -6.83 13.92 1.04
CA ASP A 260 -8.28 13.84 0.93
C ASP A 260 -8.94 13.81 2.33
N ILE A 261 -8.28 13.22 3.33
CA ILE A 261 -8.80 13.14 4.71
C ILE A 261 -8.62 14.46 5.46
N TRP A 262 -7.45 15.11 5.34
CA TRP A 262 -7.13 16.37 6.04
C TRP A 262 -7.46 17.62 5.22
N GLY A 263 -7.73 17.49 3.93
CA GLY A 263 -8.22 18.55 3.05
C GLY A 263 -9.70 18.78 3.28
N THR A 264 -10.05 19.86 3.96
CA THR A 264 -11.43 20.37 3.93
C THR A 264 -11.74 20.90 2.52
N GLN A 265 -13.01 20.85 2.08
CA GLN A 265 -13.38 21.28 0.72
C GLN A 265 -12.94 22.72 0.37
N GLU A 266 -12.67 23.56 1.36
CA GLU A 266 -12.37 24.98 1.19
C GLU A 266 -10.87 25.32 1.26
N SER A 267 -10.03 24.46 1.84
CA SER A 267 -8.59 24.72 2.03
C SER A 267 -7.74 23.63 1.39
N ARG A 268 -6.68 24.02 0.67
CA ARG A 268 -5.69 23.06 0.15
C ARG A 268 -5.10 22.29 1.33
N GLY A 269 -5.40 20.99 1.42
CA GLY A 269 -5.01 20.13 2.56
C GLY A 269 -3.51 20.16 2.91
N ASP A 270 -2.66 20.52 1.94
CA ASP A 270 -1.23 20.74 2.15
C ASP A 270 -0.91 21.73 3.28
N HIS A 271 -1.65 22.83 3.40
CA HIS A 271 -1.38 23.86 4.42
C HIS A 271 -1.70 23.34 5.82
N THR A 272 -2.88 22.74 6.01
CA THR A 272 -3.29 22.17 7.30
C THR A 272 -2.29 21.10 7.77
N ILE A 273 -1.83 20.23 6.87
CA ILE A 273 -0.85 19.21 7.19
C ILE A 273 0.51 19.84 7.60
N LYS A 274 0.94 20.91 6.93
CA LYS A 274 2.15 21.66 7.30
C LYS A 274 2.01 22.33 8.67
N ASP A 275 0.86 22.93 8.97
CA ASP A 275 0.61 23.60 10.24
C ASP A 275 0.57 22.61 11.41
N ILE A 276 -0.06 21.44 11.22
CA ILE A 276 -0.06 20.35 12.21
C ILE A 276 1.37 19.85 12.43
N TRP A 277 2.15 19.67 11.36
CA TRP A 277 3.54 19.26 11.46
C TRP A 277 4.39 20.28 12.23
N GLN A 278 4.27 21.58 11.90
CA GLN A 278 5.01 22.64 12.57
C GLN A 278 4.61 22.81 14.03
N SER A 279 3.32 22.74 14.35
CA SER A 279 2.84 22.82 15.73
C SER A 279 3.32 21.63 16.57
N TRP A 280 3.34 20.42 15.99
CA TRP A 280 3.92 19.24 16.63
C TRP A 280 5.42 19.41 16.92
N LEU A 281 6.19 19.96 15.97
CA LEU A 281 7.61 20.29 16.19
C LEU A 281 7.81 21.40 17.23
N ALA A 282 6.91 22.40 17.28
CA ALA A 282 6.98 23.49 18.24
C ALA A 282 6.61 23.07 19.67
N GLY A 283 5.79 22.03 19.83
CA GLY A 283 5.42 21.46 21.12
C GLY A 283 6.55 20.70 21.83
N MET A 284 7.73 20.61 21.21
CA MET A 284 8.87 19.89 21.75
C MET A 284 9.55 20.64 22.91
N PRO A 285 9.99 19.94 23.97
CA PRO A 285 10.71 20.57 25.07
C PRO A 285 11.98 21.28 24.56
N GLU A 286 12.19 22.56 24.93
CA GLU A 286 13.38 23.34 24.57
C GLU A 286 14.70 22.68 25.01
N THR A 287 14.65 21.78 25.99
CA THR A 287 15.82 21.01 26.44
C THR A 287 16.37 20.07 25.36
N ALA A 288 15.57 19.69 24.36
CA ALA A 288 16.00 18.87 23.22
C ALA A 288 16.69 19.68 22.11
N THR A 289 16.48 21.00 22.04
CA THR A 289 17.02 21.84 20.96
C THR A 289 18.45 22.31 21.20
N SER A 290 18.94 22.18 22.45
CA SER A 290 20.28 22.62 22.88
C SER A 290 21.35 21.52 22.72
N THR A 291 21.28 20.70 21.68
CA THR A 291 22.35 19.73 21.42
C THR A 291 23.60 20.45 20.91
N PRO A 292 24.77 20.25 21.54
CA PRO A 292 25.99 21.04 21.28
C PRO A 292 26.58 20.86 19.86
N ASN A 293 26.08 19.91 19.07
CA ASN A 293 26.58 19.60 17.73
C ASN A 293 25.72 20.13 16.57
N GLY A 294 24.72 20.98 16.84
CA GLY A 294 23.93 21.64 15.79
C GLY A 294 23.23 20.64 14.86
N ILE A 295 22.20 19.95 15.35
CA ILE A 295 21.38 19.06 14.51
C ILE A 295 20.79 19.90 13.35
N PRO A 296 20.94 19.48 12.08
CA PRO A 296 20.33 20.17 10.95
C PRO A 296 18.83 20.35 11.15
N GLU A 297 18.28 21.52 10.85
CA GLU A 297 16.85 21.81 11.10
C GLU A 297 15.92 20.79 10.47
N LYS A 298 16.28 20.31 9.26
CA LYS A 298 15.57 19.26 8.53
C LYS A 298 15.46 17.93 9.27
N LYS A 299 16.24 17.70 10.33
CA LYS A 299 16.27 16.45 11.12
C LYS A 299 15.69 16.61 12.53
N LYS A 300 15.25 17.81 12.93
CA LYS A 300 14.64 18.05 14.26
C LYS A 300 13.42 17.16 14.53
N TRP A 301 12.69 16.78 13.48
CA TRP A 301 11.53 15.90 13.58
C TRP A 301 11.87 14.47 14.01
N ILE A 302 13.10 14.00 13.76
CA ILE A 302 13.52 12.66 14.20
C ILE A 302 13.66 12.65 15.72
N THR A 303 14.26 13.68 16.31
CA THR A 303 14.29 13.87 17.76
C THR A 303 12.87 13.94 18.34
N ALA A 304 11.94 14.61 17.64
CA ALA A 304 10.53 14.65 18.02
C ALA A 304 9.87 13.28 17.97
N LEU A 305 10.11 12.50 16.93
CA LEU A 305 9.63 11.14 16.81
C LEU A 305 10.18 10.23 17.92
N ILE A 306 11.48 10.30 18.19
CA ILE A 306 12.13 9.56 19.28
C ILE A 306 11.51 9.92 20.63
N ASN A 307 11.28 11.21 20.89
CA ASN A 307 10.63 11.64 22.12
C ASN A 307 9.18 11.17 22.23
N ALA A 308 8.44 11.14 21.12
CA ALA A 308 7.10 10.56 21.07
C ALA A 308 7.12 9.04 21.36
N LEU A 309 8.06 8.29 20.77
CA LEU A 309 8.28 6.86 21.07
C LEU A 309 8.66 6.61 22.55
N CYS A 310 9.31 7.58 23.21
CA CYS A 310 9.68 7.49 24.63
C CYS A 310 8.50 7.69 25.58
N SER A 311 7.36 8.21 25.10
CA SER A 311 6.23 8.49 25.97
C SER A 311 5.69 7.19 26.59
N ASP A 312 5.18 7.32 27.81
CA ASP A 312 4.41 6.27 28.49
C ASP A 312 3.03 6.06 27.88
N ARG A 313 2.63 6.93 26.94
CA ARG A 313 1.34 6.87 26.26
C ARG A 313 1.46 6.22 24.89
N PRO A 314 0.48 5.39 24.50
CA PRO A 314 0.47 4.80 23.18
C PRO A 314 0.42 5.91 22.13
N LEU A 315 1.19 5.73 21.07
CA LEU A 315 1.15 6.60 19.91
C LEU A 315 -0.20 6.46 19.21
N SER A 316 -0.80 7.58 18.86
CA SER A 316 -1.99 7.60 18.01
C SER A 316 -1.82 8.59 16.87
N CYS A 317 -2.47 8.30 15.75
CA CYS A 317 -2.60 9.22 14.62
C CYS A 317 -4.09 9.35 14.32
N ASP A 318 -4.76 10.24 15.06
CA ASP A 318 -6.22 10.35 15.04
C ASP A 318 -6.70 11.02 13.74
N LEU A 319 -7.80 10.52 13.17
CA LEU A 319 -8.44 11.15 12.01
C LEU A 319 -9.16 12.45 12.42
N PRO A 320 -9.23 13.49 11.56
CA PRO A 320 -9.79 14.80 11.93
C PRO A 320 -11.20 14.71 12.55
N ARG A 321 -12.10 13.95 11.92
CA ARG A 321 -13.48 13.78 12.41
C ARG A 321 -13.58 13.09 13.77
N GLN A 322 -12.61 12.25 14.11
CA GLN A 322 -12.55 11.60 15.42
C GLN A 322 -11.97 12.54 16.48
N ALA A 323 -11.00 13.39 16.11
CA ALA A 323 -10.45 14.38 17.03
C ALA A 323 -11.56 15.30 17.57
N ASP A 324 -12.46 15.77 16.71
CA ASP A 324 -13.59 16.63 17.09
C ASP A 324 -14.56 15.93 18.05
N ILE A 325 -14.99 14.70 17.72
CA ILE A 325 -15.92 13.92 18.56
C ILE A 325 -15.31 13.60 19.94
N ILE A 326 -14.03 13.24 19.98
CA ILE A 326 -13.38 12.90 21.25
C ILE A 326 -13.09 14.18 22.07
N MET A 327 -12.83 15.33 21.43
CA MET A 327 -12.73 16.61 22.14
C MET A 327 -14.06 17.00 22.81
N GLU A 328 -15.18 16.78 22.14
CA GLU A 328 -16.51 17.00 22.72
C GLU A 328 -16.79 16.03 23.87
N ALA A 329 -16.46 14.75 23.72
CA ALA A 329 -16.74 13.72 24.73
C ALA A 329 -15.90 13.82 26.02
N LEU A 330 -14.69 14.39 25.96
CA LEU A 330 -13.77 14.47 27.12
C LEU A 330 -13.86 15.79 27.90
N SER A 331 -14.83 16.65 27.60
CA SER A 331 -14.92 18.01 28.16
C SER A 331 -15.27 18.10 29.65
N GLU A 332 -15.39 16.99 30.41
CA GLU A 332 -15.73 17.08 31.85
C GLU A 332 -14.66 16.61 32.85
N GLU A 333 -13.71 15.70 32.56
CA GLU A 333 -12.72 15.27 33.59
C GLU A 333 -11.25 15.02 33.14
N ASP A 334 -10.94 14.86 31.85
CA ASP A 334 -9.63 14.32 31.41
C ASP A 334 -8.68 15.32 30.69
N THR A 335 -8.99 16.63 30.74
CA THR A 335 -8.33 17.68 29.95
C THR A 335 -6.88 18.02 30.32
N ARG A 336 -6.28 17.39 31.34
CA ARG A 336 -4.97 17.84 31.87
C ARG A 336 -3.74 17.23 31.21
N GLN A 337 -3.92 16.27 30.31
CA GLN A 337 -2.85 15.37 29.95
C GLN A 337 -2.66 15.31 28.42
N PRO A 338 -1.58 15.88 27.85
CA PRO A 338 -1.38 16.01 26.40
C PRO A 338 -1.25 14.63 25.72
N ARG A 339 -2.06 14.37 24.69
CA ARG A 339 -2.01 13.11 23.94
C ARG A 339 -0.71 12.98 23.16
N ASN A 340 -0.21 11.74 23.05
CA ASN A 340 0.96 11.41 22.23
C ASN A 340 0.55 11.23 20.76
N GLN A 341 0.05 12.31 20.16
CA GLN A 341 -0.45 12.32 18.79
C GLN A 341 0.69 12.56 17.79
N LEU A 342 0.75 11.70 16.78
CA LEU A 342 1.64 11.85 15.64
C LEU A 342 0.98 12.70 14.55
N PRO A 343 1.77 13.45 13.76
CA PRO A 343 1.24 14.22 12.65
C PRO A 343 0.79 13.30 11.48
N PRO A 344 -0.06 13.81 10.57
CA PRO A 344 -0.76 12.99 9.55
C PRO A 344 0.16 12.22 8.60
N GLN A 345 1.40 12.70 8.41
CA GLN A 345 2.42 12.07 7.58
C GLN A 345 2.81 10.67 8.09
N PHE A 346 2.60 10.38 9.38
CA PHE A 346 2.85 9.08 9.96
C PHE A 346 1.64 8.15 9.93
N LEU A 347 0.49 8.55 9.36
CA LEU A 347 -0.75 7.76 9.43
C LEU A 347 -0.54 6.28 9.09
N PHE A 348 0.08 5.99 7.95
CA PHE A 348 0.31 4.60 7.52
C PHE A 348 1.47 3.92 8.26
N SER A 349 2.41 4.68 8.82
CA SER A 349 3.50 4.17 9.66
C SER A 349 3.12 4.02 11.14
N ALA A 350 1.99 4.56 11.57
CA ALA A 350 1.58 4.58 12.98
C ALA A 350 1.46 3.18 13.60
N PRO A 351 0.90 2.15 12.93
CA PRO A 351 0.90 0.78 13.46
C PRO A 351 2.31 0.23 13.69
N ALA A 352 3.22 0.46 12.73
CA ALA A 352 4.62 0.04 12.86
C ALA A 352 5.34 0.80 13.98
N LEU A 353 5.08 2.10 14.14
CA LEU A 353 5.65 2.92 15.21
C LEU A 353 5.12 2.52 16.59
N LEU A 354 3.85 2.16 16.71
CA LEU A 354 3.28 1.61 17.94
C LEU A 354 3.91 0.26 18.29
N TYR A 355 4.10 -0.61 17.29
CA TYR A 355 4.84 -1.87 17.47
C TYR A 355 6.27 -1.63 17.96
N ILE A 356 6.97 -0.65 17.35
CA ILE A 356 8.32 -0.23 17.77
C ILE A 356 8.31 0.32 19.20
N GLN A 357 7.32 1.13 19.58
CA GLN A 357 7.18 1.65 20.95
C GLN A 357 7.06 0.50 21.96
N ASN A 358 6.21 -0.48 21.67
CA ASN A 358 6.02 -1.65 22.53
C ASN A 358 7.30 -2.51 22.61
N LEU A 359 8.02 -2.67 21.50
CA LEU A 359 9.32 -3.35 21.48
C LEU A 359 10.36 -2.62 22.34
N ILE A 360 10.45 -1.28 22.24
CA ILE A 360 11.36 -0.48 23.05
C ILE A 360 11.05 -0.66 24.53
N GLN A 361 9.78 -0.59 24.92
CA GLN A 361 9.35 -0.83 26.30
C GLN A 361 9.74 -2.24 26.77
N ALA A 362 9.49 -3.27 25.97
CA ALA A 362 9.89 -4.64 26.29
C ALA A 362 11.41 -4.81 26.44
N ILE A 363 12.21 -4.18 25.58
CA ILE A 363 13.68 -4.19 25.68
C ILE A 363 14.13 -3.55 27.01
N VAL A 364 13.53 -2.42 27.40
CA VAL A 364 13.86 -1.75 28.67
C VAL A 364 13.40 -2.57 29.88
N ILE A 365 12.22 -3.20 29.82
CA ILE A 365 11.75 -4.13 30.85
C ILE A 365 12.74 -5.28 31.01
N ALA A 366 13.09 -5.97 29.92
CA ALA A 366 14.00 -7.09 29.95
C ALA A 366 15.40 -6.70 30.50
N ALA A 367 15.94 -5.55 30.11
CA ALA A 367 17.19 -5.00 30.65
C ALA A 367 17.10 -4.68 32.15
N SER A 368 15.95 -4.16 32.60
CA SER A 368 15.69 -3.87 34.02
C SER A 368 15.63 -5.16 34.84
N LEU A 369 14.90 -6.17 34.37
CA LEU A 369 14.82 -7.50 35.01
C LEU A 369 16.19 -8.19 35.06
N ARG A 370 16.98 -8.07 33.98
CA ARG A 370 18.36 -8.59 33.93
C ARG A 370 19.28 -7.95 34.97
N SER A 371 19.06 -6.67 35.25
CA SER A 371 19.81 -5.91 36.26
C SER A 371 19.42 -6.34 37.69
N LEU A 372 18.14 -6.70 37.91
CA LEU A 372 17.65 -7.20 39.19
C LEU A 372 18.16 -8.60 39.54
N THR A 373 18.26 -9.50 38.56
CA THR A 373 18.69 -10.89 38.80
C THR A 373 20.18 -11.02 39.13
N ARG A 374 21.00 -9.98 38.86
CA ARG A 374 22.46 -9.96 39.10
C ARG A 374 23.18 -11.23 38.62
N LEU A 375 22.68 -11.87 37.57
CA LEU A 375 23.26 -13.11 37.06
C LEU A 375 24.72 -12.83 36.66
N HIS A 376 25.65 -13.58 37.25
CA HIS A 376 27.05 -13.52 36.84
C HIS A 376 27.12 -13.84 35.34
N PRO A 377 27.95 -13.12 34.56
CA PRO A 377 28.17 -13.46 33.17
C PRO A 377 28.62 -14.91 33.12
N VAL A 378 27.79 -15.77 32.56
CA VAL A 378 28.04 -17.20 32.52
C VAL A 378 29.31 -17.41 31.72
N LEU A 379 30.40 -17.74 32.41
CA LEU A 379 31.64 -18.18 31.78
C LEU A 379 31.29 -19.51 31.09
N ARG A 380 30.92 -19.43 29.81
CA ARG A 380 30.54 -20.57 28.98
C ARG A 380 31.68 -21.58 28.99
N SER A 381 31.54 -22.60 29.84
CA SER A 381 32.37 -23.80 29.79
C SER A 381 31.83 -24.62 28.63
N ARG A 382 32.71 -24.97 27.69
CA ARG A 382 32.39 -25.45 26.33
C ARG A 382 31.59 -26.77 26.28
N ASP A 383 31.41 -27.45 27.42
CA ASP A 383 30.97 -28.84 27.50
C ASP A 383 29.70 -29.08 28.35
N GLN A 384 28.93 -28.05 28.76
CA GLN A 384 27.70 -28.25 29.53
C GLN A 384 26.42 -28.05 28.71
N GLU A 385 25.42 -28.88 29.05
CA GLU A 385 24.03 -28.95 28.57
C GLU A 385 23.38 -27.59 28.27
N PRO A 386 22.31 -27.53 27.44
CA PRO A 386 21.63 -26.29 27.06
C PRO A 386 21.27 -25.47 28.30
N GLN A 387 22.15 -24.52 28.63
CA GLN A 387 21.96 -23.63 29.75
C GLN A 387 20.68 -22.86 29.50
N TYR A 388 19.78 -22.98 30.47
CA TYR A 388 18.58 -22.19 30.55
C TYR A 388 18.94 -20.70 30.31
N ASP A 389 18.48 -20.16 29.17
CA ASP A 389 18.74 -18.78 28.78
C ASP A 389 17.58 -17.90 29.26
N PHE A 390 17.74 -17.37 30.47
CA PHE A 390 16.79 -16.45 31.10
C PHE A 390 16.35 -15.33 30.17
N MET A 391 17.30 -14.72 29.45
CA MET A 391 17.01 -13.57 28.60
C MET A 391 16.21 -13.95 27.37
N ASN A 392 16.52 -15.09 26.76
CA ASN A 392 15.72 -15.60 25.65
C ASN A 392 14.28 -15.91 26.08
N GLN A 393 14.07 -16.46 27.28
CA GLN A 393 12.72 -16.76 27.76
C GLN A 393 11.90 -15.51 28.08
N ILE A 394 12.49 -14.55 28.81
CA ILE A 394 11.83 -13.26 29.08
C ILE A 394 11.50 -12.56 27.76
N TRP A 395 12.43 -12.55 26.80
CA TRP A 395 12.20 -11.96 25.49
C TRP A 395 11.09 -12.65 24.72
N VAL A 396 11.02 -13.99 24.71
CA VAL A 396 9.94 -14.74 24.06
C VAL A 396 8.59 -14.42 24.69
N LEU A 397 8.50 -14.34 26.02
CA LEU A 397 7.26 -13.95 26.71
C LEU A 397 6.80 -12.54 26.33
N LEU A 398 7.73 -11.57 26.35
CA LEU A 398 7.42 -10.19 26.01
C LEU A 398 7.11 -10.01 24.52
N LYS A 399 7.85 -10.68 23.62
CA LYS A 399 7.62 -10.60 22.18
C LYS A 399 6.31 -11.26 21.78
N ALA A 400 5.99 -12.42 22.35
CA ALA A 400 4.71 -13.09 22.12
C ALA A 400 3.53 -12.20 22.53
N GLU A 401 3.66 -11.42 23.60
CA GLU A 401 2.64 -10.46 24.04
C GLU A 401 2.44 -9.33 23.02
N ILE A 402 3.53 -8.75 22.51
CA ILE A 402 3.47 -7.71 21.50
C ILE A 402 2.83 -8.24 20.21
N ASP A 403 3.20 -9.46 19.80
CA ASP A 403 2.67 -10.10 18.59
C ASP A 403 1.21 -10.58 18.77
N SER A 404 0.76 -10.87 20.00
CA SER A 404 -0.61 -11.37 20.31
C SER A 404 -1.64 -10.27 20.56
N ASN A 405 -1.21 -9.04 20.89
CA ASN A 405 -2.07 -7.90 21.20
C ASN A 405 -2.94 -7.39 20.02
N ALA A 406 -2.98 -8.12 18.90
CA ALA A 406 -3.97 -7.92 17.85
C ALA A 406 -5.37 -8.48 18.18
N ILE A 407 -5.56 -9.32 19.22
CA ILE A 407 -6.83 -10.07 19.39
C ILE A 407 -7.43 -10.08 20.82
N ASP A 408 -6.68 -10.10 21.94
CA ASP A 408 -7.27 -10.34 23.28
C ASP A 408 -6.80 -9.39 24.40
N THR A 409 -7.64 -8.43 24.80
CA THR A 409 -7.38 -7.43 25.86
C THR A 409 -7.68 -7.89 27.30
N THR A 410 -8.12 -9.12 27.53
CA THR A 410 -8.69 -9.55 28.83
C THR A 410 -7.70 -10.15 29.84
N ASN A 411 -6.41 -10.32 29.50
CA ASN A 411 -5.47 -11.12 30.30
C ASN A 411 -4.28 -10.35 30.93
N GLY A 412 -4.41 -9.06 31.24
CA GLY A 412 -3.28 -8.24 31.73
C GLY A 412 -2.60 -8.73 33.03
N GLU A 413 -3.36 -9.21 34.01
CA GLU A 413 -2.85 -9.50 35.36
C GLU A 413 -2.05 -10.81 35.46
N THR A 414 -2.38 -11.83 34.66
CA THR A 414 -1.65 -13.11 34.64
C THR A 414 -0.24 -12.97 34.05
N LYS A 415 0.01 -11.88 33.32
CA LYS A 415 1.27 -11.63 32.59
C LYS A 415 2.38 -11.10 33.49
N VAL A 416 2.06 -10.26 34.48
CA VAL A 416 3.03 -9.75 35.46
C VAL A 416 3.49 -10.86 36.42
N ILE A 417 2.57 -11.75 36.79
CA ILE A 417 2.84 -12.90 37.65
C ILE A 417 3.87 -13.82 36.97
N ASN A 418 3.69 -14.10 35.68
CA ASN A 418 4.63 -14.92 34.90
C ASN A 418 6.05 -14.33 34.88
N LEU A 419 6.21 -13.01 34.70
CA LEU A 419 7.52 -12.36 34.71
C LEU A 419 8.21 -12.41 36.08
N ALA A 420 7.45 -12.18 37.16
CA ALA A 420 7.97 -12.26 38.52
C ALA A 420 8.44 -13.68 38.87
N ASP A 421 7.65 -14.70 38.51
CA ASP A 421 8.01 -16.10 38.73
C ASP A 421 9.22 -16.52 37.90
N GLU A 422 9.37 -15.99 36.69
CA GLU A 422 10.54 -16.21 35.82
C GLU A 422 11.83 -15.67 36.45
N VAL A 423 11.76 -14.46 37.03
CA VAL A 423 12.87 -13.84 37.77
C VAL A 423 13.24 -14.67 39.00
N ILE A 424 12.26 -15.17 39.75
CA ILE A 424 12.47 -16.02 40.93
C ILE A 424 13.10 -17.35 40.50
N ARG A 425 12.62 -17.96 39.41
CA ARG A 425 13.17 -19.20 38.85
C ARG A 425 14.63 -19.03 38.45
N ALA A 426 14.96 -17.97 37.72
CA ALA A 426 16.33 -17.68 37.30
C ALA A 426 17.27 -17.43 38.49
N ARG A 427 16.78 -16.73 39.52
CA ARG A 427 17.55 -16.52 40.76
C ARG A 427 17.72 -17.83 41.56
N THR A 428 16.70 -18.67 41.60
CA THR A 428 16.76 -19.98 42.26
C THR A 428 17.80 -20.90 41.62
N LEU A 429 17.88 -20.89 40.29
CA LEU A 429 18.88 -21.65 39.54
C LEU A 429 20.32 -21.14 39.77
N SER A 430 20.49 -19.85 40.06
CA SER A 430 21.83 -19.23 40.19
C SER A 430 22.36 -19.22 41.62
N SER A 431 21.50 -18.96 42.60
CA SER A 431 21.87 -18.75 44.01
C SER A 431 21.28 -19.78 44.97
N GLY A 432 20.53 -20.77 44.48
CA GLY A 432 19.78 -21.72 45.30
C GLY A 432 18.41 -21.20 45.72
N LYS A 433 17.66 -22.01 46.49
CA LYS A 433 16.27 -21.69 46.91
C LYS A 433 16.25 -20.39 47.74
N PRO A 434 15.61 -19.31 47.26
CA PRO A 434 15.53 -18.06 48.01
C PRO A 434 14.70 -18.25 49.28
N GLU A 435 15.05 -17.51 50.33
CA GLU A 435 14.19 -17.40 51.51
C GLU A 435 12.85 -16.73 51.14
N PRO A 436 11.73 -17.09 51.80
CA PRO A 436 10.42 -16.54 51.46
C PRO A 436 10.35 -15.00 51.57
N GLY A 437 11.16 -14.40 52.46
CA GLY A 437 11.29 -12.94 52.55
C GLY A 437 11.99 -12.32 51.33
N GLU A 438 13.02 -12.98 50.81
CA GLU A 438 13.69 -12.53 49.58
C GLU A 438 12.79 -12.67 48.36
N GLU A 439 11.99 -13.73 48.30
CA GLU A 439 11.03 -13.96 47.22
C GLU A 439 9.97 -12.85 47.15
N ALA A 440 9.38 -12.48 48.28
CA ALA A 440 8.44 -11.37 48.37
C ALA A 440 9.10 -10.03 47.99
N GLN A 441 10.34 -9.80 48.42
CA GLN A 441 11.10 -8.60 48.06
C GLN A 441 11.41 -8.55 46.56
N LEU A 442 11.70 -9.69 45.93
CA LEU A 442 11.93 -9.80 44.50
C LEU A 442 10.67 -9.51 43.70
N ARG A 443 9.51 -10.05 44.09
CA ARG A 443 8.23 -9.72 43.43
C ARG A 443 7.93 -8.23 43.52
N ALA A 444 8.07 -7.64 44.71
CA ALA A 444 7.89 -6.21 44.90
C ALA A 444 8.90 -5.37 44.07
N ALA A 445 10.14 -5.85 43.94
CA ALA A 445 11.14 -5.19 43.10
C ALA A 445 10.79 -5.26 41.61
N VAL A 446 10.32 -6.42 41.13
CA VAL A 446 9.85 -6.62 39.76
C VAL A 446 8.67 -5.69 39.46
N GLU A 447 7.63 -5.72 40.29
CA GLU A 447 6.46 -4.84 40.16
C GLU A 447 6.86 -3.35 40.15
N ARG A 448 7.80 -2.95 41.02
CA ARG A 448 8.31 -1.58 41.05
C ARG A 448 9.04 -1.22 39.76
N THR A 449 9.89 -2.10 39.23
CA THR A 449 10.63 -1.84 37.97
C THR A 449 9.77 -1.86 36.72
N LEU A 450 8.60 -2.50 36.76
CA LEU A 450 7.62 -2.46 35.68
C LEU A 450 6.84 -1.15 35.62
N ARG A 451 6.93 -0.29 36.65
CA ARG A 451 6.29 1.03 36.63
C ARG A 451 7.08 1.99 35.74
N PRO A 452 6.44 2.68 34.77
CA PRO A 452 7.12 3.63 33.89
C PRO A 452 7.85 4.77 34.61
N GLN A 453 7.42 5.10 35.84
CA GLN A 453 8.00 6.17 36.65
C GLN A 453 9.23 5.73 37.48
N ASP A 454 9.64 4.45 37.42
CA ASP A 454 10.81 3.99 38.15
C ASP A 454 12.10 4.65 37.59
N PRO A 455 12.99 5.20 38.46
CA PRO A 455 14.19 5.88 38.00
C PRO A 455 15.15 4.99 37.23
N VAL A 456 15.20 3.68 37.51
CA VAL A 456 16.06 2.75 36.77
C VAL A 456 15.51 2.55 35.36
N PHE A 457 14.19 2.34 35.24
CA PHE A 457 13.50 2.26 33.97
C PHE A 457 13.73 3.51 33.11
N LEU A 458 13.50 4.70 33.67
CA LEU A 458 13.70 5.98 32.96
C LEU A 458 15.15 6.20 32.53
N LEU A 459 16.13 5.80 33.35
CA LEU A 459 17.55 5.93 33.02
C LEU A 459 17.93 5.02 31.85
N LEU A 460 17.48 3.77 31.87
CA LEU A 460 17.73 2.81 30.80
C LEU A 460 17.04 3.23 29.51
N LEU A 461 15.78 3.69 29.58
CA LEU A 461 15.03 4.21 28.44
C LEU A 461 15.73 5.42 27.80
N ARG A 462 16.09 6.43 28.60
CA ARG A 462 16.81 7.62 28.08
C ARG A 462 18.13 7.26 27.41
N ARG A 463 18.88 6.31 27.99
CA ARG A 463 20.16 5.86 27.43
C ARG A 463 19.95 5.12 26.10
N LEU A 464 18.97 4.23 26.04
CA LEU A 464 18.63 3.48 24.83
C LEU A 464 18.23 4.43 23.71
N MET A 465 17.36 5.40 24.02
CA MET A 465 16.78 6.31 23.05
C MET A 465 17.79 7.32 22.53
N GLY A 466 18.68 7.84 23.39
CA GLY A 466 19.81 8.65 22.92
C GLY A 466 20.77 7.89 21.99
N ALA A 467 20.94 6.57 22.18
CA ALA A 467 21.73 5.74 21.28
C ALA A 467 21.02 5.48 19.94
N ILE A 468 19.72 5.22 19.95
CA ILE A 468 18.90 5.05 18.74
C ILE A 468 18.89 6.36 17.94
N GLU A 469 18.62 7.49 18.59
CA GLU A 469 18.61 8.81 17.96
C GLU A 469 19.96 9.14 17.30
N ALA A 470 21.06 8.98 18.03
CA ALA A 470 22.40 9.21 17.49
C ALA A 470 22.69 8.32 16.27
N ARG A 471 22.19 7.08 16.28
CA ARG A 471 22.35 6.14 15.16
C ARG A 471 21.56 6.57 13.94
N LEU A 472 20.28 6.93 14.09
CA LEU A 472 19.44 7.40 12.97
C LEU A 472 20.00 8.68 12.33
N LEU A 473 20.41 9.64 13.15
CA LEU A 473 21.02 10.88 12.65
C LEU A 473 22.33 10.62 11.90
N SER A 474 23.14 9.66 12.38
CA SER A 474 24.36 9.23 11.70
C SER A 474 24.07 8.56 10.36
N ASN A 475 23.11 7.63 10.32
CA ASN A 475 22.71 6.93 9.09
C ASN A 475 22.31 7.91 7.99
N ILE A 476 21.50 8.92 8.30
CA ILE A 476 21.04 9.90 7.31
C ILE A 476 22.22 10.75 6.81
N THR A 477 23.14 11.11 7.70
CA THR A 477 24.34 11.88 7.33
C THR A 477 25.26 11.05 6.43
N GLU A 478 25.44 9.76 6.71
CA GLU A 478 26.16 8.83 5.85
C GLU A 478 25.46 8.62 4.49
N LYS A 479 24.13 8.47 4.47
CA LYS A 479 23.33 8.34 3.23
C LYS A 479 23.49 9.59 2.35
N GLN A 480 23.47 10.79 2.94
CA GLN A 480 23.68 12.05 2.24
C GLN A 480 25.11 12.17 1.69
N ALA A 481 26.12 11.79 2.47
CA ALA A 481 27.52 11.76 2.01
C ALA A 481 27.75 10.75 0.87
N LYS A 482 27.05 9.60 0.88
CA LYS A 482 27.13 8.62 -0.21
C LYS A 482 26.46 9.14 -1.49
N ARG A 483 25.34 9.88 -1.40
CA ARG A 483 24.66 10.45 -2.57
C ARG A 483 25.48 11.47 -3.34
N THR A 484 26.44 12.16 -2.70
CA THR A 484 27.29 13.14 -3.38
C THR A 484 28.39 12.52 -4.24
N PHE A 485 28.68 11.23 -4.08
CA PHE A 485 29.68 10.54 -4.90
C PHE A 485 28.99 9.49 -5.78
N PRO A 486 29.19 9.50 -7.10
CA PRO A 486 28.69 8.41 -7.94
C PRO A 486 29.29 7.08 -7.45
N GLU A 487 28.44 6.13 -7.03
CA GLU A 487 28.84 4.81 -6.48
C GLU A 487 29.73 4.02 -7.45
N SER A 488 29.65 4.31 -8.75
CA SER A 488 30.48 3.70 -9.78
C SER A 488 30.78 4.72 -10.88
N MET A 489 32.08 4.96 -11.15
CA MET A 489 32.50 5.56 -12.40
C MET A 489 32.38 4.48 -13.49
N GLN A 490 31.21 4.41 -14.15
CA GLN A 490 31.03 3.53 -15.31
C GLN A 490 31.84 4.04 -16.50
N THR A 491 33.10 3.64 -16.57
CA THR A 491 33.94 3.83 -17.74
C THR A 491 33.91 2.55 -18.59
N GLY A 492 33.15 2.56 -19.69
CA GLY A 492 33.25 1.57 -20.78
C GLY A 492 32.35 0.33 -20.69
N ARG A 493 31.88 -0.10 -21.88
CA ARG A 493 31.12 -1.31 -22.26
C ARG A 493 30.77 -2.27 -21.12
N ASN A 494 29.49 -2.30 -20.75
CA ASN A 494 28.92 -3.22 -19.78
C ASN A 494 29.03 -4.67 -20.30
N PRO A 495 29.91 -5.53 -19.73
CA PRO A 495 30.14 -6.88 -20.24
C PRO A 495 28.92 -7.81 -20.07
N ASP A 496 27.97 -7.43 -19.22
CA ASP A 496 26.72 -8.17 -18.98
C ASP A 496 25.61 -7.86 -20.02
N GLN A 497 25.79 -6.87 -20.91
CA GLN A 497 24.82 -6.59 -21.97
C GLN A 497 25.05 -7.38 -23.27
N ASP A 498 26.24 -7.98 -23.46
CA ASP A 498 26.65 -8.44 -24.79
C ASP A 498 26.42 -9.93 -25.09
N ARG A 499 25.78 -10.69 -24.21
CA ARG A 499 25.56 -12.13 -24.47
C ARG A 499 24.11 -12.56 -24.23
N HIS A 500 23.40 -12.66 -25.36
CA HIS A 500 22.22 -13.50 -25.59
C HIS A 500 20.90 -13.02 -24.98
N THR A 501 20.26 -12.05 -25.63
CA THR A 501 18.91 -12.20 -26.22
C THR A 501 18.46 -10.86 -26.78
N LYS A 502 18.13 -10.79 -28.08
CA LYS A 502 17.58 -9.61 -28.77
C LYS A 502 16.12 -9.33 -28.37
N ARG A 503 15.75 -9.55 -27.11
CA ARG A 503 14.40 -9.20 -26.64
C ARG A 503 14.39 -7.71 -26.29
N PRO A 504 13.50 -6.90 -26.86
CA PRO A 504 13.31 -5.52 -26.46
C PRO A 504 13.03 -5.48 -24.96
N LYS A 505 13.95 -4.96 -24.16
CA LYS A 505 13.70 -4.72 -22.73
C LYS A 505 12.99 -3.38 -22.59
N LEU A 506 11.87 -3.39 -21.88
CA LEU A 506 11.22 -2.16 -21.43
C LEU A 506 12.17 -1.44 -20.46
N SER A 507 12.81 -0.38 -20.95
CA SER A 507 13.56 0.55 -20.11
C SER A 507 12.57 1.49 -19.46
N PHE A 508 12.26 1.26 -18.18
CA PHE A 508 11.59 2.28 -17.38
C PHE A 508 12.59 3.40 -17.10
N PRO A 509 12.17 4.68 -17.15
CA PRO A 509 13.04 5.78 -16.77
C PRO A 509 13.56 5.51 -15.36
N GLU A 510 14.87 5.51 -15.21
CA GLU A 510 15.57 5.25 -13.95
C GLU A 510 15.30 6.43 -13.01
N ARG A 511 14.15 6.38 -12.32
CA ARG A 511 13.83 7.31 -11.24
C ARG A 511 14.78 7.05 -10.08
N PRO A 512 15.08 8.07 -9.25
CA PRO A 512 15.84 7.86 -8.03
C PRO A 512 15.15 6.75 -7.24
N ALA A 513 15.77 5.58 -7.23
CA ALA A 513 15.19 4.44 -6.54
C ALA A 513 14.99 4.87 -5.09
N TYR A 514 13.79 4.61 -4.56
CA TYR A 514 13.65 4.54 -3.11
C TYR A 514 14.81 3.65 -2.65
N PRO A 515 15.58 4.02 -1.61
CA PRO A 515 16.63 3.17 -1.07
C PRO A 515 15.96 1.90 -0.53
N SER A 516 15.61 1.01 -1.46
CA SER A 516 14.78 -0.15 -1.25
C SER A 516 15.64 -1.02 -0.39
N ALA A 517 15.30 -1.09 0.90
CA ALA A 517 16.00 -1.76 1.99
C ALA A 517 17.10 -2.67 1.43
N LYS A 518 18.24 -2.05 1.07
CA LYS A 518 19.24 -2.70 0.22
C LYS A 518 19.73 -3.85 1.05
N ASN A 519 19.43 -5.07 0.61
CA ASN A 519 19.98 -6.36 1.02
C ASN A 519 20.56 -6.32 2.45
N ALA A 520 19.79 -6.83 3.42
CA ALA A 520 20.06 -6.96 4.87
C ALA A 520 21.49 -7.41 5.29
N SER A 521 22.37 -7.67 4.32
CA SER A 521 23.81 -7.85 4.44
C SER A 521 24.65 -6.60 4.77
N SER A 522 24.11 -5.36 4.71
CA SER A 522 24.87 -4.24 5.29
C SER A 522 24.81 -4.41 6.81
N THR A 523 25.84 -5.04 7.39
CA THR A 523 26.03 -5.21 8.84
C THR A 523 25.73 -3.89 9.52
N VAL A 524 24.52 -3.80 10.10
CA VAL A 524 24.13 -2.63 10.86
C VAL A 524 24.99 -2.70 12.12
N ILE A 525 25.92 -1.76 12.25
CA ILE A 525 26.73 -1.67 13.46
C ILE A 525 25.80 -1.15 14.55
N THR A 526 25.22 -2.07 15.34
CA THR A 526 24.35 -1.74 16.45
C THR A 526 25.18 -1.04 17.53
N PRO A 527 24.75 0.13 18.04
CA PRO A 527 25.50 0.83 19.08
C PRO A 527 25.60 -0.06 20.32
N VAL A 528 26.80 -0.16 20.91
CA VAL A 528 27.00 -0.86 22.18
C VAL A 528 26.49 0.04 23.31
N VAL A 529 25.24 -0.19 23.73
CA VAL A 529 24.61 0.57 24.81
C VAL A 529 24.84 -0.14 26.14
N ARG A 530 25.39 0.58 27.12
CA ARG A 530 25.60 0.03 28.46
C ARG A 530 24.27 -0.35 29.11
N GLY A 531 24.16 -1.56 29.66
CA GLY A 531 22.93 -2.15 30.18
C GLY A 531 22.12 -2.97 29.16
N PHE A 532 22.54 -2.98 27.88
CA PHE A 532 21.94 -3.75 26.80
C PHE A 532 23.00 -4.62 26.09
N GLU A 533 24.01 -5.08 26.82
CA GLU A 533 25.13 -5.84 26.27
C GLU A 533 24.74 -7.26 25.86
N ASP A 534 23.66 -7.78 26.44
CA ASP A 534 23.14 -9.12 26.20
C ASP A 534 22.81 -9.35 24.71
N PRO A 535 23.18 -10.51 24.13
CA PRO A 535 22.99 -10.76 22.71
C PRO A 535 21.50 -10.73 22.28
N VAL A 536 20.58 -11.16 23.15
CA VAL A 536 19.14 -11.16 22.82
C VAL A 536 18.64 -9.72 22.72
N LEU A 537 19.02 -8.87 23.67
CA LEU A 537 18.65 -7.45 23.67
C LEU A 537 19.30 -6.68 22.53
N ARG A 538 20.54 -7.03 22.15
CA ARG A 538 21.24 -6.42 21.02
C ARG A 538 20.54 -6.71 19.70
N ASN A 539 20.14 -7.97 19.48
CA ASN A 539 19.41 -8.37 18.28
C ASN A 539 18.04 -7.67 18.22
N ALA A 540 17.34 -7.59 19.35
CA ALA A 540 16.09 -6.85 19.46
C ALA A 540 16.26 -5.35 19.17
N LEU A 541 17.34 -4.74 19.67
CA LEU A 541 17.67 -3.35 19.38
C LEU A 541 17.99 -3.13 17.90
N GLU A 542 18.70 -4.06 17.26
CA GLU A 542 18.95 -4.02 15.82
C GLU A 542 17.65 -4.09 15.02
N GLU A 543 16.71 -4.97 15.41
CA GLU A 543 15.36 -5.04 14.83
C GLU A 543 14.61 -3.71 14.95
N VAL A 544 14.65 -3.08 16.13
CA VAL A 544 14.04 -1.75 16.37
C VAL A 544 14.66 -0.67 15.49
N VAL A 545 16.00 -0.60 15.43
CA VAL A 545 16.71 0.40 14.62
C VAL A 545 16.39 0.22 13.14
N LEU A 546 16.36 -1.02 12.64
CA LEU A 546 16.03 -1.33 11.24
C LEU A 546 14.60 -0.91 10.89
N LYS A 547 13.61 -1.30 11.70
CA LYS A 547 12.21 -0.94 11.47
C LYS A 547 12.00 0.57 11.54
N LEU A 548 12.66 1.25 12.49
CA LEU A 548 12.55 2.70 12.64
C LEU A 548 13.25 3.47 11.51
N ASP A 549 14.44 3.02 11.07
CA ASP A 549 15.14 3.59 9.90
C ASP A 549 14.26 3.45 8.63
N SER A 550 13.57 2.32 8.47
CA SER A 550 12.61 2.12 7.37
C SER A 550 11.41 3.07 7.45
N CYS A 551 10.85 3.32 8.64
CA CYS A 551 9.75 4.29 8.80
C CYS A 551 10.23 5.72 8.49
N VAL A 552 11.43 6.07 8.96
CA VAL A 552 12.05 7.38 8.72
C VAL A 552 12.32 7.60 7.23
N ASP A 553 12.94 6.63 6.56
CA ASP A 553 13.21 6.67 5.13
C ASP A 553 11.92 6.78 4.32
N TRP A 554 10.87 6.05 4.70
CA TRP A 554 9.57 6.10 4.04
C TRP A 554 8.94 7.49 4.15
N VAL A 555 8.87 8.02 5.37
CA VAL A 555 8.26 9.33 5.63
C VAL A 555 9.06 10.43 4.94
N GLU A 556 10.40 10.40 4.99
CA GLU A 556 11.26 11.32 4.23
C GLU A 556 10.97 11.20 2.73
N PHE A 557 10.93 9.99 2.17
CA PHE A 557 10.68 9.78 0.74
C PHE A 557 9.30 10.24 0.27
N VAL A 558 8.25 9.99 1.05
CA VAL A 558 6.88 10.33 0.69
C VAL A 558 6.62 11.82 0.88
N TRP A 559 7.13 12.43 1.94
CA TRP A 559 6.72 13.76 2.43
C TRP A 559 7.82 14.84 2.41
N GLU A 560 8.95 14.61 1.72
CA GLU A 560 10.11 15.54 1.65
C GLU A 560 9.71 17.00 1.36
N ASP A 561 8.81 17.21 0.40
CA ASP A 561 8.31 18.50 -0.06
C ASP A 561 7.39 19.21 0.94
N SER A 562 6.71 18.43 1.79
CA SER A 562 5.81 18.94 2.81
C SER A 562 6.52 19.27 4.12
N MET A 563 7.68 18.64 4.39
CA MET A 563 8.46 18.86 5.61
C MET A 563 9.39 20.08 5.56
N ILE A 564 9.63 20.62 4.36
CA ILE A 564 10.35 21.89 4.13
C ILE A 564 9.32 23.02 4.07
#